data_AF-A0A2S3ZRM8-F1
#
_entry.id   AF-A0A2S3ZRM8-F1
#
_cell.length_a   1.000
_cell.length_b   1.000
_cell.length_c   1.000
_cell.angle_alpha   90.00
_cell.angle_beta   90.00
_cell.angle_gamma   90.00
#
_symmetry.space_group_name_H-M   'P 1'
#
loop_
_entity.id
_entity.type
_entity.pdbx_description
1 polymer ?
#
loop_
_entity_poly.entity_id
_entity_poly.type
_entity_poly.pdbx_seq_one_letter_code
_entity_poly.pdbx_strand_id
1 'polypeptide(L)'
;MPAENDLPGHPFEPVVIPTDLGDVVLPPTLTLEEAYRTTVFFVEQYLSLEDSPSIDFSLFYQYMLSDPAASEDFTDAVRRMKSWDTTL
;
A
#
# COMPACT_ATOMS: atom_id res chain seq x y z
N MET A 1 -25.55 -2.69 35.75
CA MET A 1 -25.45 -1.88 34.52
C MET A 1 -23.98 -1.76 34.20
N PRO A 2 -23.46 -2.28 33.08
CA PRO A 2 -22.09 -1.99 32.68
C PRO A 2 -22.09 -0.67 31.90
N ALA A 3 -21.13 0.19 32.24
CA ALA A 3 -20.86 1.44 31.55
C ALA A 3 -20.46 1.15 30.10
N GLU A 4 -21.17 1.77 29.17
CA GLU A 4 -20.84 1.77 27.76
C GLU A 4 -19.48 2.48 27.59
N ASN A 5 -18.54 1.81 26.93
CA ASN A 5 -17.27 2.38 26.52
C ASN A 5 -17.54 3.50 25.51
N ASP A 6 -17.62 4.72 26.01
CA ASP A 6 -17.66 5.95 25.23
C ASP A 6 -16.24 6.22 24.69
N LEU A 7 -15.85 5.50 23.64
CA LEU A 7 -14.73 5.93 22.81
C LEU A 7 -15.22 7.15 22.02
N PRO A 8 -14.52 8.31 22.05
CA PRO A 8 -14.92 9.46 21.28
C PRO A 8 -14.92 9.06 19.80
N GLY A 9 -16.10 9.09 19.19
CA GLY A 9 -16.27 8.92 17.76
C GLY A 9 -15.49 10.00 17.05
N HIS A 10 -14.23 9.71 16.70
CA HIS A 10 -13.51 10.49 15.71
C HIS A 10 -14.29 10.29 14.41
N PRO A 11 -14.89 11.34 13.83
CA PRO A 11 -15.42 11.21 12.50
C PRO A 11 -14.25 10.81 11.62
N PHE A 12 -14.33 9.66 10.98
CA PHE A 12 -13.51 9.36 9.82
C PHE A 12 -13.86 10.46 8.80
N GLU A 13 -13.10 11.56 8.80
CA GLU A 13 -13.23 12.52 7.72
C GLU A 13 -12.89 11.75 6.45
N PRO A 14 -13.82 11.67 5.47
CA PRO A 14 -13.52 11.00 4.23
C PRO A 14 -12.31 11.71 3.63
N VAL A 15 -11.23 10.96 3.39
CA VAL A 15 -10.07 11.46 2.67
C VAL A 15 -10.59 12.00 1.34
N VAL A 16 -10.60 13.33 1.21
CA VAL A 16 -11.01 14.00 -0.03
C VAL A 16 -9.91 13.74 -1.04
N ILE A 17 -10.08 12.71 -1.86
CA ILE A 17 -9.24 12.51 -3.03
C ILE A 17 -9.60 13.64 -4.01
N PRO A 18 -8.66 14.54 -4.35
CA PRO A 18 -8.93 15.61 -5.30
C PRO A 18 -9.41 15.01 -6.63
N THR A 19 -10.62 15.36 -7.05
CA THR A 19 -11.21 14.94 -8.34
C THR A 19 -10.71 15.76 -9.52
N ASP A 20 -10.07 16.90 -9.26
CA ASP A 20 -9.37 17.71 -10.25
C ASP A 20 -7.85 17.57 -10.03
N LEU A 21 -7.27 16.54 -10.64
CA LEU A 21 -5.83 16.36 -10.70
C LEU A 21 -5.20 17.18 -11.84
N GLY A 22 -5.89 18.16 -12.43
CA GLY A 22 -5.48 18.77 -13.69
C GLY A 22 -5.37 17.72 -14.80
N ASP A 23 -4.86 18.08 -15.98
CA ASP A 23 -4.56 17.14 -17.07
C ASP A 23 -3.38 16.20 -16.72
N VAL A 24 -3.40 15.54 -15.56
CA VAL A 24 -2.46 14.47 -15.22
C VAL A 24 -2.86 13.24 -16.03
N VAL A 25 -2.25 13.15 -17.21
CA VAL A 25 -2.26 11.92 -18.01
C VAL A 25 -1.49 10.87 -17.21
N LEU A 26 -2.21 10.01 -16.50
CA LEU A 26 -1.62 8.85 -15.84
C LEU A 26 -1.00 7.93 -16.90
N PRO A 27 0.23 7.45 -16.69
CA PRO A 27 0.82 6.52 -17.63
C PRO A 27 -0.02 5.24 -17.69
N PRO A 28 -0.18 4.62 -18.87
CA PRO A 28 -0.97 3.39 -19.02
C PRO A 28 -0.32 2.20 -18.31
N THR A 29 0.98 2.29 -18.00
CA THR A 29 1.76 1.28 -17.30
C THR A 29 2.74 1.95 -16.35
N LEU A 30 2.87 1.40 -15.14
CA LEU A 30 3.94 1.78 -14.23
C LEU A 30 5.25 1.08 -14.61
N THR A 31 6.36 1.80 -14.47
CA THR A 31 7.67 1.18 -14.33
C THR A 31 7.74 0.34 -13.04
N LEU A 32 8.72 -0.56 -12.94
CA LEU A 32 8.87 -1.38 -11.73
C LEU A 32 9.22 -0.54 -10.50
N GLU A 33 9.98 0.54 -10.67
CA GLU A 33 10.29 1.49 -9.60
C GLU A 33 9.05 2.24 -9.12
N GLU A 34 8.21 2.70 -10.06
CA GLU A 34 6.93 3.33 -9.71
C GLU A 34 5.99 2.33 -9.03
N ALA A 35 5.89 1.11 -9.54
CA ALA A 35 5.09 0.06 -8.91
C ALA A 35 5.57 -0.26 -7.49
N TYR A 36 6.88 -0.28 -7.25
CA TYR A 36 7.44 -0.45 -5.92
C TYR A 36 7.02 0.70 -4.99
N ARG A 37 7.25 1.95 -5.39
CA ARG A 37 6.87 3.13 -4.59
C ARG A 37 5.38 3.20 -4.31
N THR A 38 4.56 2.89 -5.30
CA THR A 38 3.11 2.80 -5.16
C THR A 38 2.71 1.71 -4.17
N THR A 39 3.38 0.56 -4.19
CA THR A 39 3.14 -0.53 -3.23
C THR A 39 3.49 -0.10 -1.81
N VAL A 40 4.64 0.54 -1.61
CA VAL A 40 5.05 1.08 -0.30
C VAL A 40 3.99 2.04 0.22
N PHE A 41 3.54 2.98 -0.63
CA PHE A 41 2.48 3.93 -0.26
C PHE A 41 1.18 3.22 0.11
N PHE A 42 0.72 2.24 -0.66
CA PHE A 42 -0.53 1.53 -0.33
C PHE A 42 -0.44 0.73 0.97
N VAL A 43 0.69 0.09 1.25
CA VAL A 43 0.88 -0.62 2.52
C VAL A 43 0.89 0.36 3.68
N GLU A 44 1.54 1.52 3.53
CA GLU A 44 1.49 2.60 4.52
C GLU A 44 0.05 3.08 4.78
N GLN A 45 -0.73 3.32 3.73
CA GLN A 45 -2.14 3.71 3.86
C GLN A 45 -2.98 2.63 4.54
N TYR A 46 -2.76 1.36 4.19
CA TYR A 46 -3.46 0.25 4.84
C TYR A 46 -3.16 0.21 6.34
N LEU A 47 -1.89 0.33 6.72
CA LEU A 47 -1.48 0.33 8.12
C LEU A 47 -2.00 1.54 8.91
N SER A 48 -2.22 2.69 8.25
CA SER A 48 -2.70 3.91 8.92
C SER A 48 -4.22 3.96 9.10
N LEU A 49 -4.98 3.23 8.26
CA LEU A 49 -6.44 3.23 8.26
C LEU A 49 -7.04 2.11 9.11
N GLU A 50 -6.33 1.00 9.32
CA GLU A 50 -6.82 -0.15 10.08
C GLU A 50 -6.61 0.03 11.59
N ASP A 51 -7.65 -0.21 12.39
CA ASP A 51 -7.59 -0.13 13.86
C ASP A 51 -6.73 -1.25 14.49
N SER A 52 -6.60 -2.38 13.80
CA SER A 52 -5.79 -3.52 14.23
C SER A 52 -5.14 -4.19 13.01
N PRO A 53 -4.13 -3.55 12.40
CA PRO A 53 -3.48 -4.06 11.20
C PRO A 53 -2.80 -5.40 11.49
N SER A 54 -2.80 -6.30 10.50
CA SER A 54 -2.06 -7.56 10.62
C SER A 54 -0.56 -7.27 10.80
N ILE A 55 0.07 -8.08 11.66
CA ILE A 55 1.50 -8.01 11.91
C ILE A 55 2.31 -8.27 10.64
N ASP A 56 1.78 -9.08 9.72
CA ASP A 56 2.43 -9.43 8.47
C ASP A 56 2.61 -8.19 7.57
N PHE A 57 1.61 -7.30 7.52
CA PHE A 57 1.71 -6.04 6.77
C PHE A 57 2.70 -5.07 7.42
N SER A 58 2.76 -5.04 8.75
CA SER A 58 3.75 -4.23 9.47
C SER A 58 5.18 -4.69 9.16
N LEU A 59 5.42 -6.00 9.18
CA LEU A 59 6.72 -6.59 8.85
C LEU A 59 7.07 -6.40 7.37
N PHE A 60 6.10 -6.55 6.47
CA PHE A 60 6.29 -6.30 5.05
C PHE A 60 6.66 -4.85 4.77
N TYR A 61 5.97 -3.90 5.41
CA TYR A 61 6.31 -2.47 5.30
C TYR A 61 7.72 -2.17 5.79
N GLN A 62 8.09 -2.69 6.97
CA GLN A 62 9.44 -2.54 7.51
C GLN A 62 10.50 -3.12 6.58
N TYR A 63 10.26 -4.30 6.00
CA TYR A 63 11.16 -4.91 5.02
C TYR A 63 11.36 -3.97 3.81
N MET A 64 10.28 -3.44 3.23
CA MET A 64 10.36 -2.52 2.09
C MET A 64 11.12 -1.21 2.42
N LEU A 65 11.17 -0.79 3.68
CA LEU A 65 11.92 0.40 4.08
C LEU A 65 13.37 0.12 4.52
N SER A 66 13.73 -1.14 4.76
CA SER A 66 14.97 -1.49 5.46
C SER A 66 16.24 -1.54 4.59
N ASP A 67 16.12 -1.88 3.30
CA ASP A 67 17.26 -2.19 2.43
C ASP A 67 17.02 -1.69 0.99
N PRO A 68 18.00 -1.03 0.34
CA PRO A 68 17.97 -0.78 -1.11
C PRO A 68 17.66 -2.02 -1.96
N ALA A 69 18.07 -3.22 -1.50
CA ALA A 69 17.82 -4.49 -2.17
C ALA A 69 16.35 -4.91 -2.16
N ALA A 70 15.51 -4.38 -1.27
CA ALA A 70 14.08 -4.72 -1.22
C ALA A 70 13.33 -4.36 -2.51
N SER A 71 13.76 -3.31 -3.21
CA SER A 71 13.24 -2.93 -4.53
C SER A 71 13.63 -3.93 -5.62
N GLU A 72 14.83 -4.50 -5.53
CA GLU A 72 15.31 -5.54 -6.47
C GLU A 72 14.57 -6.86 -6.23
N ASP A 73 14.44 -7.28 -4.97
CA ASP A 73 13.68 -8.47 -4.59
C ASP A 73 12.21 -8.37 -5.04
N PHE A 74 11.58 -7.21 -4.85
CA PHE A 74 10.23 -6.94 -5.35
C PHE A 74 10.16 -7.04 -6.88
N THR A 75 11.10 -6.42 -7.57
CA THR A 75 11.23 -6.46 -9.03
C THR A 75 11.33 -7.90 -9.55
N ASP A 76 12.18 -8.70 -8.92
CA ASP A 76 12.38 -10.09 -9.31
C ASP A 76 11.15 -10.95 -9.01
N ALA A 77 10.46 -10.71 -7.89
CA ALA A 77 9.19 -11.37 -7.59
C ALA A 77 8.13 -11.08 -8.66
N VAL A 78 7.96 -9.81 -9.06
CA VAL A 78 7.02 -9.40 -10.11
C VAL A 78 7.38 -10.03 -11.45
N ARG A 79 8.67 -10.10 -11.80
CA ARG A 79 9.13 -10.76 -13.03
C ARG A 79 8.82 -12.26 -13.02
N ARG A 80 9.08 -12.95 -11.90
CA ARG A 80 8.76 -14.38 -11.73
C ARG A 80 7.25 -14.62 -11.88
N MET A 81 6.41 -13.82 -11.22
CA MET A 81 4.96 -13.89 -11.34
C MET A 81 4.49 -13.73 -12.79
N LYS A 82 4.97 -12.71 -13.50
CA LYS A 82 4.63 -12.50 -14.92
C LYS A 82 5.05 -13.67 -15.81
N SER A 83 6.19 -14.31 -15.50
CA SER A 83 6.64 -15.48 -16.25
C SER A 83 5.77 -16.72 -16.01
N TRP A 84 5.13 -16.84 -14.84
CA TRP A 84 4.18 -17.90 -14.54
C TRP A 84 2.83 -17.72 -15.26
N ASP A 85 2.33 -16.49 -15.38
CA ASP A 85 1.08 -16.21 -16.12
C ASP A 85 1.16 -16.59 -17.61
N THR A 86 2.35 -16.56 -18.21
CA THR A 86 2.54 -16.95 -19.62
C THR A 86 2.55 -18.46 -19.87
N THR A 87 2.42 -19.28 -18.83
CA THR A 87 2.44 -20.76 -18.93
C THR A 87 1.08 -21.44 -18.73
N LEU A 88 -0.01 -20.68 -18.58
CA LEU A 88 -1.40 -21.15 -18.53
C LEU A 88 -2.13 -20.86 -19.85
#